data_AF-A0A1Y5GUQ4-F1
#
_entry.id   AF-A0A1Y5GUQ4-F1
#
_cell.length_a   1.000
_cell.length_b   1.000
_cell.length_c   1.000
_cell.angle_alpha   90.00
_cell.angle_beta   90.00
_cell.angle_gamma   90.00
#
_symmetry.space_group_name_H-M   'P 1'
#
loop_
_entity.id
_entity.type
_entity.pdbx_description
1 polymer ?
#
loop_
_entity_poly.entity_id
_entity_poly.type
_entity_poly.pdbx_seq_one_letter_code
_entity_poly.pdbx_strand_id
1 'polypeptide(L)'
;MQYIAERILLFSEKKCSIRKEVRIRIGVPYPVQQDKVEFSVDRYTSGCRVEIEGIDECGFDLYGMDSLQAVNLASNIEPLIERLSGDYDFFWLSGEPYFDEEDEVD
;
A
#
# COMPACT_ATOMS: atom_id res chain seq x y z
N MET A 1 7.90 -13.51 -7.29
CA MET A 1 7.02 -12.43 -7.77
C MET A 1 7.89 -11.25 -8.16
N GLN A 2 7.52 -10.48 -9.18
CA GLN A 2 8.27 -9.31 -9.61
C GLN A 2 7.51 -8.04 -9.19
N TYR A 3 8.23 -7.04 -8.69
CA TYR A 3 7.67 -5.75 -8.29
C TYR A 3 8.09 -4.66 -9.27
N ILE A 4 7.24 -3.66 -9.45
CA ILE A 4 7.47 -2.51 -10.33
C ILE A 4 7.75 -1.23 -9.55
N ALA A 5 7.40 -1.18 -8.27
CA ALA A 5 7.63 -0.05 -7.39
C ALA A 5 7.63 -0.50 -5.92
N GLU A 6 8.29 0.30 -5.08
CA GLU A 6 8.32 0.12 -3.64
C GLU A 6 8.28 1.46 -2.90
N ARG A 7 7.67 1.46 -1.72
CA ARG A 7 7.76 2.50 -0.71
C ARG A 7 8.36 1.88 0.54
N ILE A 8 9.42 2.50 1.06
CA ILE A 8 10.02 2.13 2.34
C ILE A 8 9.82 3.29 3.30
N LEU A 9 9.23 3.01 4.45
CA LEU A 9 9.04 3.96 5.55
C LEU A 9 9.60 3.36 6.83
N LEU A 10 9.88 4.23 7.79
CA LEU A 10 10.03 3.83 9.17
C LEU A 10 8.67 3.89 9.86
N PHE A 11 8.43 3.01 10.81
CA PHE A 11 7.24 3.06 11.66
C PHE A 11 7.56 2.65 13.09
N SER A 12 6.75 3.11 14.03
CA SER A 12 6.76 2.65 15.43
C SER A 12 5.33 2.54 15.94
N GLU A 13 5.08 1.64 16.89
CA GLU A 13 3.83 1.69 17.66
C GLU A 13 3.71 3.06 18.34
N LYS A 14 2.49 3.57 18.51
CA LYS A 14 2.27 4.85 19.20
C LYS A 14 3.00 4.86 20.55
N LYS A 15 3.69 5.97 20.84
CA LYS A 15 4.47 6.19 22.09
C LYS A 15 5.67 5.26 22.26
N CYS A 16 6.00 4.43 21.26
CA CYS A 16 7.23 3.65 21.23
C CYS A 16 8.31 4.42 20.49
N SER A 17 9.54 4.42 21.01
CA SER A 17 10.69 5.07 20.36
C SER A 17 11.44 4.17 19.38
N ILE A 18 11.13 2.86 19.36
CA ILE A 18 11.79 1.90 18.49
C ILE A 18 11.13 1.97 17.11
N ARG A 19 11.89 2.47 16.14
CA ARG A 19 11.48 2.51 14.73
C ARG A 19 11.95 1.26 14.00
N LYS A 20 11.07 0.71 13.17
CA LYS A 20 11.31 -0.45 12.28
C LYS A 20 10.98 -0.05 10.84
N GLU A 21 11.49 -0.79 9.87
CA GLU A 21 11.10 -0.60 8.47
C GLU A 21 9.76 -1.27 8.18
N VAL A 22 8.92 -0.57 7.42
CA VAL A 22 7.81 -1.16 6.66
C VAL A 22 8.13 -1.01 5.17
N ARG A 23 7.84 -2.05 4.39
CA ARG A 23 7.99 -2.04 2.92
C ARG A 23 6.65 -2.34 2.29
N ILE A 24 6.19 -1.43 1.45
CA ILE A 24 4.98 -1.58 0.64
C ILE A 24 5.43 -1.75 -0.81
N ARG A 25 5.13 -2.89 -1.43
CA ARG A 25 5.59 -3.21 -2.80
C ARG A 25 4.41 -3.47 -3.73
N ILE A 26 4.53 -2.96 -4.95
CA ILE A 26 3.52 -3.08 -6.00
C ILE A 26 4.01 -4.10 -7.01
N GLY A 27 3.25 -5.18 -7.18
CA GLY A 27 3.53 -6.25 -8.13
C GLY A 27 3.34 -5.83 -9.59
N VAL A 28 3.94 -6.57 -10.51
CA VAL A 28 3.62 -6.44 -11.95
C VAL A 28 2.13 -6.74 -12.17
N PRO A 29 1.40 -5.93 -12.97
CA PRO A 29 0.01 -6.21 -13.32
C PRO A 29 -0.13 -7.56 -13.99
N TYR A 30 -1.22 -8.26 -13.68
CA TYR A 30 -1.52 -9.57 -14.24
C TYR A 30 -2.93 -9.61 -14.82
N PRO A 31 -3.18 -10.41 -15.88
CA PRO A 31 -4.53 -10.61 -16.39
C PRO A 31 -5.38 -11.34 -15.35
N VAL A 32 -6.56 -10.81 -15.04
CA VAL A 32 -7.47 -11.44 -14.08
C VAL A 32 -8.16 -12.62 -14.73
N GLN A 33 -8.32 -13.72 -13.99
CA GLN A 33 -9.08 -14.88 -14.44
C GLN A 33 -10.46 -14.88 -13.80
N GLN A 34 -11.50 -15.13 -14.61
CA GLN A 34 -12.90 -15.10 -14.17
C GLN A 34 -13.20 -16.08 -13.02
N ASP A 35 -12.44 -17.17 -12.88
CA ASP A 35 -12.61 -18.16 -11.79
C ASP A 35 -11.95 -17.74 -10.46
N LYS A 36 -11.28 -16.58 -10.42
CA LYS A 36 -10.59 -16.07 -9.22
C LYS A 36 -11.30 -14.91 -8.55
N VAL A 37 -12.35 -14.37 -9.16
CA VAL A 37 -13.07 -13.18 -8.68
C VAL A 37 -14.58 -13.33 -8.88
N GLU A 38 -15.37 -12.60 -8.09
CA GLU A 38 -16.83 -12.68 -8.11
C GLU A 38 -17.49 -11.68 -9.07
N PHE A 39 -16.71 -10.77 -9.66
CA PHE A 39 -17.19 -9.79 -10.65
C PHE A 39 -16.90 -10.24 -12.09
N SER A 40 -17.61 -9.66 -13.05
CA SER A 40 -17.38 -9.94 -14.48
C SER A 40 -16.04 -9.38 -14.93
N VAL A 41 -15.23 -10.23 -15.54
CA VAL A 41 -13.88 -9.91 -16.04
C VAL A 41 -13.95 -9.79 -17.56
N ASP A 42 -13.46 -8.68 -18.11
CA ASP A 42 -13.23 -8.55 -19.55
C ASP A 42 -11.79 -8.94 -19.92
N ARG A 43 -11.47 -8.95 -21.23
CA ARG A 43 -10.15 -9.37 -21.71
C ARG A 43 -8.99 -8.45 -21.33
N TYR A 44 -9.27 -7.25 -20.82
CA TYR A 44 -8.28 -6.24 -20.45
C TYR A 44 -8.14 -6.06 -18.94
N THR A 45 -9.16 -6.49 -18.21
CA THR A 45 -9.23 -6.45 -16.75
C THR A 45 -7.96 -7.03 -16.16
N SER A 46 -7.29 -6.21 -15.37
CA SER A 46 -5.98 -6.52 -14.81
C SER A 46 -5.99 -6.33 -13.30
N GLY A 47 -5.27 -7.20 -12.60
CA GLY A 47 -5.05 -7.14 -11.16
C GLY A 47 -3.63 -6.65 -10.87
N CYS A 48 -3.45 -6.04 -9.71
CA CYS A 48 -2.15 -5.67 -9.19
C CYS A 48 -2.13 -5.95 -7.68
N ARG A 49 -1.13 -6.73 -7.25
CA ARG A 49 -0.97 -7.15 -5.86
C ARG A 49 -0.11 -6.13 -5.11
N VAL A 50 -0.61 -5.63 -4.00
CA VAL A 50 0.15 -4.85 -3.01
C VAL A 50 0.59 -5.80 -1.90
N GLU A 51 1.88 -5.81 -1.59
CA GLU A 51 2.44 -6.54 -0.46
C GLU A 51 2.98 -5.58 0.59
N ILE A 52 2.81 -5.96 1.86
CA ILE A 52 3.24 -5.19 3.02
C ILE A 52 4.14 -6.10 3.84
N GLU A 53 5.36 -5.66 4.13
CA GLU A 53 6.32 -6.35 5.00
C GLU A 53 6.72 -5.44 6.16
N GLY A 54 6.92 -6.03 7.33
CA GLY A 54 7.34 -5.31 8.55
C GLY A 54 6.20 -5.00 9.53
N ILE A 55 4.95 -5.05 9.07
CA ILE A 55 3.72 -4.96 9.88
C ILE A 55 2.90 -6.24 9.67
N ASP A 56 2.13 -6.66 10.68
CA ASP A 56 1.19 -7.79 10.60
C ASP A 56 -0.06 -7.42 9.79
N GLU A 57 0.15 -7.13 8.50
CA GLU A 57 -0.90 -6.76 7.55
C GLU A 57 -0.78 -7.64 6.30
N CYS A 58 -1.91 -8.17 5.86
CA CYS A 58 -1.95 -9.00 4.67
C CYS A 58 -1.88 -8.13 3.41
N GLY A 59 -1.12 -8.58 2.42
CA GLY A 59 -1.21 -8.02 1.08
C GLY A 59 -2.62 -8.18 0.48
N PHE A 60 -2.95 -7.36 -0.50
CA PHE A 60 -4.26 -7.34 -1.15
C PHE A 60 -4.14 -7.06 -2.64
N ASP A 61 -5.15 -7.46 -3.40
CA ASP A 61 -5.23 -7.24 -4.84
C ASP A 61 -6.18 -6.10 -5.16
N LEU A 62 -5.77 -5.25 -6.09
CA LEU A 62 -6.61 -4.21 -6.68
C LEU A 62 -6.82 -4.50 -8.16
N TYR A 63 -8.03 -4.27 -8.63
CA TYR A 63 -8.46 -4.62 -9.98
C TYR A 63 -8.86 -3.37 -10.74
N GLY A 64 -8.32 -3.22 -11.95
CA GLY A 64 -8.68 -2.18 -12.91
C GLY A 64 -9.25 -2.76 -14.19
N MET A 65 -9.93 -1.93 -14.98
CA MET A 65 -10.40 -2.24 -16.33
C MET A 65 -9.25 -2.52 -17.30
N ASP A 66 -8.05 -2.01 -16.99
CA ASP A 66 -6.81 -2.31 -17.69
C ASP A 66 -5.61 -2.29 -16.73
N SER A 67 -4.43 -2.62 -17.25
CA SER A 67 -3.19 -2.66 -16.46
C SER A 67 -2.79 -1.29 -15.91
N LEU A 68 -3.06 -0.20 -16.64
CA LEU A 68 -2.70 1.15 -16.21
C LEU A 68 -3.53 1.57 -15.00
N GLN A 69 -4.85 1.33 -15.05
CA GLN A 69 -5.74 1.61 -13.95
C GLN A 69 -5.41 0.73 -12.74
N ALA A 70 -5.13 -0.57 -12.95
CA ALA A 70 -4.75 -1.48 -11.85
C ALA A 70 -3.50 -1.00 -11.11
N VAL A 71 -2.47 -0.54 -11.83
CA VAL A 71 -1.26 0.07 -11.22
C VAL A 71 -1.61 1.36 -10.50
N ASN A 72 -2.39 2.24 -11.12
CA ASN A 72 -2.75 3.52 -10.51
C ASN A 72 -3.45 3.30 -9.15
N LEU A 73 -4.44 2.41 -9.12
CA LEU A 73 -5.12 2.01 -7.88
C LEU A 73 -4.13 1.44 -6.86
N ALA A 74 -3.27 0.49 -7.27
CA ALA A 74 -2.28 -0.12 -6.38
C ALA A 74 -1.19 0.86 -5.89
N SER A 75 -0.93 1.91 -6.65
CA SER A 75 0.04 2.96 -6.28
C SER A 75 -0.49 3.98 -5.29
N ASN A 76 -1.82 4.07 -5.13
CA ASN A 76 -2.43 4.91 -4.12
C ASN A 76 -2.40 4.21 -2.76
N ILE A 77 -1.25 4.28 -2.09
CA ILE A 77 -1.00 3.68 -0.78
C ILE A 77 -1.43 4.58 0.39
N GLU A 78 -1.82 5.83 0.14
CA GLU A 78 -2.16 6.79 1.21
C GLU A 78 -3.29 6.28 2.11
N PRO A 79 -4.43 5.76 1.59
CA PRO A 79 -5.51 5.27 2.46
C PRO A 79 -5.08 4.10 3.37
N LEU A 80 -4.12 3.30 2.90
CA LEU A 80 -3.54 2.22 3.71
C LEU A 80 -2.72 2.81 4.86
N ILE A 81 -1.83 3.76 4.58
CA ILE A 81 -0.98 4.37 5.60
C ILE A 81 -1.82 5.18 6.60
N GLU A 82 -2.81 5.93 6.12
CA GLU A 82 -3.79 6.64 6.96
C GLU A 82 -4.52 5.68 7.90
N ARG A 83 -5.04 4.56 7.40
CA ARG A 83 -5.68 3.54 8.26
C ARG A 83 -4.73 3.02 9.34
N LEU A 84 -3.49 2.68 8.95
CA LEU A 84 -2.49 2.16 9.88
C LEU A 84 -1.99 3.23 10.86
N SER A 85 -2.15 4.51 10.54
CA SER A 85 -1.74 5.62 11.39
C SER A 85 -2.51 5.67 12.72
N GLY A 86 -3.65 4.97 12.83
CA GLY A 86 -4.35 4.79 14.10
C GLY A 86 -3.49 4.10 15.15
N ASP A 87 -2.69 3.10 14.74
CA ASP A 87 -1.90 2.26 15.64
C ASP A 87 -0.39 2.59 15.59
N TYR A 88 0.06 3.22 14.51
CA TYR A 88 1.48 3.46 14.25
C TYR A 88 1.78 4.92 13.91
N ASP A 89 2.98 5.37 14.26
CA ASP A 89 3.57 6.60 13.75
C ASP A 89 4.48 6.25 12.57
N PHE A 90 4.29 6.90 11.42
CA PHE A 90 5.11 6.69 10.22
C PHE A 90 6.08 7.83 10.00
N PHE A 91 7.25 7.50 9.47
CA PHE A 91 8.32 8.46 9.18
C PHE A 91 8.96 8.11 7.84
N TRP A 92 9.45 9.13 7.16
CA TRP A 92 10.37 8.96 6.05
C TRP A 92 11.68 8.31 6.54
N LEU A 93 12.47 7.76 5.62
CA LEU A 93 13.80 7.23 5.96
C LEU A 93 14.76 8.30 6.51
N SER A 94 14.50 9.59 6.24
CA SER A 94 15.20 10.72 6.88
C SER A 94 14.91 10.82 8.39
N GLY A 95 13.83 10.20 8.85
CA GLY A 95 13.34 10.26 10.22
C GLY A 95 12.28 11.34 10.46
N GLU A 96 11.98 12.17 9.46
CA GLU A 96 10.90 13.15 9.46
C GLU A 96 9.53 12.44 9.50
N PRO A 97 8.52 13.00 10.19
CA PRO A 97 7.15 12.48 10.14
C PRO A 97 6.66 12.30 8.70
N TYR A 98 5.92 11.21 8.46
CA TYR A 98 5.32 10.94 7.15
C TYR A 98 4.17 11.90 6.84
N PHE A 99 3.33 12.12 7.86
CA PHE A 99 2.28 13.12 7.84
C PHE A 99 2.83 14.43 8.38
N ASP A 100 2.53 15.52 7.69
CA ASP A 100 2.73 16.85 8.26
C ASP A 100 1.86 16.96 9.52
N GLU A 101 2.39 17.59 10.58
CA GLU A 101 1.58 17.89 11.77
C GLU A 101 0.38 18.72 11.29
N GLU A 102 -0.83 18.16 11.36
CA GLU A 102 -2.04 18.93 11.08
C GLU A 102 -2.03 20.14 12.01
N ASP A 103 -2.06 21.35 11.42
CA ASP A 103 -2.27 22.59 12.15
C ASP A 103 -3.45 22.38 13.10
N GLU A 104 -3.20 22.39 14.41
CA GLU A 104 -4.26 22.40 15.43
C GLU A 104 -5.15 23.62 15.14
N VAL A 105 -6.30 23.39 14.48
CA VAL A 105 -7.32 24.41 14.36
C VAL A 105 -8.04 24.47 15.70
N ASP A 106 -7.53 25.34 16.57
CA ASP A 106 -8.20 25.81 17.81
C ASP A 106 -9.65 26.27 17.56
#